data_AF-A0A0C2DSL1-F1
#
_entry.id   AF-A0A0C2DSL1-F1
#
_cell.length_a   1.000
_cell.length_b   1.000
_cell.length_c   1.000
_cell.angle_alpha   90.00
_cell.angle_beta   90.00
_cell.angle_gamma   90.00
#
_symmetry.space_group_name_H-M   'P 1'
#
loop_
_entity.id
_entity.type
_entity.pdbx_description
1 polymer ?
#
loop_
_entity_poly.entity_id
_entity_poly.type
_entity_poly.pdbx_seq_one_letter_code
_entity_poly.pdbx_strand_id
1 'polypeptide(L)'
;MMLDALSEKFQKGFSEVLEAEKRSRSLVISGIEEPPEGLRPSERRKDLESKVNDILDAIDVDCCPTKPSELGSLGHRVQVVLE
;
A
#
# COMPACT_ATOMS: atom_id res chain seq x y z
N MET A 1 -14.68 -33.32 1.27
CA MET A 1 -14.82 -34.01 -0.03
C MET A 1 -13.71 -33.53 -0.97
N MET A 2 -13.43 -34.23 -2.08
CA MET A 2 -12.35 -33.83 -3.01
C MET A 2 -12.56 -32.41 -3.62
N LEU A 3 -13.81 -31.94 -3.65
CA LEU A 3 -14.18 -30.59 -4.10
C LEU A 3 -13.74 -29.49 -3.12
N ASP A 4 -13.79 -29.74 -1.81
CA ASP A 4 -13.34 -28.76 -0.79
C ASP A 4 -11.83 -28.50 -0.91
N ALA A 5 -11.04 -29.57 -1.06
CA ALA A 5 -9.59 -29.48 -1.22
C ALA A 5 -9.17 -28.74 -2.50
N LEU A 6 -9.98 -28.81 -3.57
CA LEU A 6 -9.77 -28.06 -4.80
C LEU A 6 -10.11 -26.57 -4.61
N SER A 7 -11.22 -26.26 -3.92
CA SER A 7 -11.62 -24.89 -3.59
C SER A 7 -10.54 -24.18 -2.76
N GLU A 8 -10.03 -24.85 -1.72
CA GLU A 8 -8.96 -24.30 -0.88
C GLU A 8 -7.67 -24.03 -1.67
N LYS A 9 -7.27 -24.95 -2.56
CA LYS A 9 -6.11 -24.77 -3.45
C LYS A 9 -6.30 -23.61 -4.42
N PHE A 10 -7.49 -23.46 -4.99
CA PHE A 10 -7.81 -22.39 -5.92
C PHE A 10 -7.80 -21.03 -5.23
N GLN A 11 -8.46 -20.90 -4.07
CA GLN A 11 -8.47 -19.67 -3.28
C GLN A 11 -7.06 -19.25 -2.84
N LYS A 12 -6.23 -20.22 -2.42
CA LYS A 12 -4.85 -19.96 -2.01
C LYS A 12 -3.98 -19.52 -3.19
N GLY A 13 -4.07 -20.22 -4.33
CA GLY A 13 -3.31 -19.86 -5.53
C GLY A 13 -3.74 -18.50 -6.09
N PHE A 14 -5.02 -18.18 -6.05
CA PHE A 14 -5.55 -16.89 -6.50
C PHE A 14 -5.07 -15.73 -5.62
N SER A 15 -5.09 -15.91 -4.30
CA SER A 15 -4.57 -14.92 -3.34
C SER A 15 -3.08 -14.63 -3.57
N GLU A 16 -2.28 -15.68 -3.78
CA GLU A 16 -0.85 -15.56 -4.00
C GLU A 16 -0.53 -14.84 -5.33
N VAL A 17 -1.28 -15.14 -6.39
CA VAL A 17 -1.17 -14.44 -7.68
C VAL A 17 -1.58 -12.97 -7.55
N LEU A 18 -2.67 -12.67 -6.84
CA LEU A 18 -3.14 -11.30 -6.61
C LEU A 18 -2.12 -10.46 -5.83
N GLU A 19 -1.55 -11.02 -4.76
CA GLU A 19 -0.54 -10.31 -3.97
C GLU A 19 0.78 -10.14 -4.75
N ALA A 20 1.17 -11.12 -5.59
CA ALA A 20 2.33 -10.98 -6.47
C ALA A 20 2.13 -9.89 -7.53
N GLU A 21 0.93 -9.80 -8.10
CA GLU A 21 0.52 -8.80 -9.08
C GLU A 21 0.52 -7.39 -8.43
N LYS A 22 -0.13 -7.25 -7.28
CA LYS A 22 -0.11 -6.04 -6.46
C LYS A 22 1.30 -5.63 -6.06
N ARG A 23 2.18 -6.58 -5.70
CA ARG A 23 3.57 -6.30 -5.35
C ARG A 23 4.37 -5.79 -6.56
N SER A 24 4.14 -6.39 -7.73
CA SER A 24 4.81 -6.01 -8.99
C SER A 24 4.47 -4.58 -9.42
N ARG A 25 3.26 -4.12 -9.10
CA ARG A 25 2.80 -2.74 -9.30
C ARG A 25 2.90 -1.86 -8.06
N SER A 26 3.60 -2.30 -7.01
CA SER A 26 3.72 -1.50 -5.79
C SER A 26 5.07 -0.80 -5.68
N LEU A 27 5.04 0.47 -5.26
CA LEU A 27 6.20 1.25 -4.89
C LEU A 27 6.24 1.41 -3.37
N VAL A 28 7.41 1.17 -2.77
CA VAL A 28 7.61 1.32 -1.33
C VAL A 28 8.36 2.63 -1.08
N ILE A 29 7.64 3.63 -0.57
CA ILE A 29 8.22 4.92 -0.19
C ILE A 29 8.62 4.81 1.28
N SER A 30 9.91 5.00 1.58
CA SER A 30 10.44 4.96 2.94
C SER A 30 10.96 6.34 3.35
N GLY A 31 10.92 6.66 4.64
CA GLY A 31 11.47 7.93 5.15
C GLY A 31 10.52 9.12 5.04
N ILE A 32 9.20 8.88 4.96
CA ILE A 32 8.22 9.95 5.08
C ILE A 32 8.17 10.43 6.54
N GLU A 33 8.28 11.74 6.73
CA GLU A 33 8.20 12.37 8.05
C GLU A 33 6.81 12.18 8.67
N GLU A 34 6.75 11.81 9.94
CA GLU A 34 5.49 11.54 10.63
C GLU A 34 4.67 12.82 10.84
N PRO A 35 3.33 12.76 10.72
CA PRO A 35 2.48 13.88 11.08
C PRO A 35 2.62 14.18 12.59
N PRO A 36 2.59 15.45 13.01
CA PRO A 36 2.74 15.82 14.42
C PRO A 36 1.73 15.11 15.34
N GLU A 37 2.21 14.68 16.51
CA GLU A 37 1.39 14.06 17.54
C GLU A 37 0.28 15.02 17.99
N GLY A 38 -0.98 14.59 17.85
CA GLY A 38 -2.16 15.39 18.19
C GLY A 38 -3.07 15.72 17.00
N LEU A 39 -2.65 15.43 15.77
CA LEU A 39 -3.55 15.52 14.62
C LEU A 39 -4.67 14.47 14.67
N ARG A 40 -5.87 14.87 14.23
CA ARG A 40 -6.98 13.92 14.10
C ARG A 40 -6.60 12.86 13.06
N PRO A 41 -7.13 11.63 13.17
CA PRO A 41 -6.85 10.56 12.19
C PRO A 41 -7.10 10.98 10.73
N SER A 42 -8.10 11.82 10.48
CA SER A 42 -8.39 12.38 9.15
C SER A 42 -7.30 13.32 8.65
N GLU A 43 -6.70 14.11 9.54
CA GLU A 43 -5.65 15.09 9.22
C GLU A 43 -4.31 14.40 9.03
N ARG A 44 -4.00 13.40 9.88
CA ARG A 44 -2.83 12.52 9.71
C ARG A 44 -2.85 11.82 8.35
N ARG A 45 -4.01 11.31 7.95
CA ARG A 45 -4.18 10.65 6.65
C ARG A 45 -3.95 11.63 5.50
N LYS A 46 -4.55 12.83 5.58
CA LYS A 46 -4.40 13.86 4.55
C LYS A 46 -2.95 14.35 4.41
N ASP A 47 -2.24 14.51 5.53
CA ASP A 47 -0.81 14.88 5.54
C ASP A 47 0.04 13.81 4.82
N LEU A 48 -0.19 12.53 5.15
CA LEU A 48 0.50 11.42 4.51
C LEU A 48 0.19 11.34 3.01
N GLU A 49 -1.07 11.50 2.62
CA GLU A 49 -1.50 11.52 1.21
C GLU A 49 -0.83 12.67 0.45
N SER A 50 -0.74 13.86 1.04
CA SER A 50 -0.05 15.01 0.43
C SER A 50 1.43 14.73 0.19
N LYS A 51 2.13 14.22 1.20
CA LYS A 51 3.56 13.90 1.10
C LYS A 51 3.84 12.81 0.06
N VAL A 52 2.97 11.80 -0.02
CA VAL A 52 3.07 10.77 -1.05
C VAL A 52 2.86 11.36 -2.44
N ASN A 53 1.85 12.21 -2.63
CA ASN A 53 1.61 12.87 -3.91
C ASN A 53 2.76 13.77 -4.33
N ASP A 54 3.33 14.56 -3.41
CA ASP A 54 4.50 15.41 -3.71
C ASP A 54 5.70 14.59 -4.24
N ILE A 55 5.90 13.38 -3.70
CA ILE A 55 6.94 12.46 -4.17
C ILE A 55 6.60 11.90 -5.55
N LEU A 56 5.33 11.53 -5.79
CA LEU A 56 4.85 11.01 -7.07
C LEU A 56 4.95 12.07 -8.18
N ASP A 57 4.58 13.32 -7.89
CA ASP A 57 4.78 14.48 -8.77
C ASP A 57 6.27 14.70 -9.08
N ALA A 58 7.14 14.58 -8.09
CA ALA A 58 8.59 14.75 -8.29
C ALA A 58 9.21 13.69 -9.20
N ILE A 59 8.60 12.51 -9.30
CA ILE A 59 9.04 11.41 -10.19
C ILE A 59 8.21 11.32 -11.48
N ASP A 60 7.33 12.30 -11.75
CA ASP A 60 6.46 12.36 -12.93
C ASP A 60 5.59 11.10 -13.10
N VAL A 61 5.08 10.56 -11.98
CA VAL A 61 4.21 9.38 -11.97
C VAL A 61 2.77 9.82 -11.68
N ASP A 62 1.94 9.77 -12.71
CA ASP A 62 0.49 9.94 -12.57
C ASP A 62 -0.11 8.64 -12.01
N CYS A 63 -0.31 8.59 -10.69
CA CYS A 63 -1.02 7.49 -10.04
C CYS A 63 -1.90 7.95 -8.88
N CYS A 64 -3.00 7.24 -8.66
CA CYS A 64 -3.86 7.43 -7.50
C CYS A 64 -3.58 6.35 -6.45
N PRO A 65 -2.88 6.66 -5.35
CA PRO A 65 -2.57 5.68 -4.32
C PRO A 65 -3.86 5.10 -3.70
N THR A 66 -4.16 3.81 -3.98
CA THR A 66 -5.46 3.20 -3.61
C THR A 66 -5.66 3.02 -2.10
N LYS A 67 -4.58 3.04 -1.28
CA LYS A 67 -4.56 3.15 0.19
C LYS A 67 -3.12 3.13 0.73
N PRO A 68 -2.58 4.22 1.30
CA PRO A 68 -1.33 4.16 2.02
C PRO A 68 -1.52 3.29 3.28
N SER A 69 -0.92 2.10 3.30
CA SER A 69 -0.88 1.24 4.49
C SER A 69 0.49 1.38 5.15
N GLU A 70 0.50 1.72 6.44
CA GLU A 70 1.71 1.71 7.26
C GLU A 70 2.20 0.26 7.39
N LEU A 71 3.34 -0.07 6.77
CA LEU A 71 3.92 -1.41 6.91
C LEU A 71 4.57 -1.51 8.29
N GLY A 72 4.11 -2.49 9.08
CA GLY A 72 4.37 -2.61 10.52
C GLY A 72 5.79 -2.30 11.01
N SER A 73 5.84 -1.55 12.11
CA SER A 73 6.87 -1.28 13.14
C SER A 73 8.37 -1.21 12.81
N LEU A 74 8.80 -1.34 11.56
CA LEU A 74 10.21 -1.19 11.16
C LEU A 74 10.32 -0.16 10.05
N GLY A 75 10.30 1.11 10.46
CA GLY A 75 10.84 2.21 9.67
C GLY A 75 9.93 2.72 8.55
N HIS A 76 8.78 3.34 8.88
CA HIS A 76 8.12 4.38 8.08
C HIS A 76 8.05 4.09 6.57
N ARG A 77 7.46 2.95 6.21
CA ARG A 77 7.30 2.50 4.82
C ARG A 77 5.84 2.56 4.44
N VAL A 78 5.55 3.30 3.39
CA VAL A 78 4.23 3.34 2.75
C VAL A 78 4.30 2.54 1.46
N GLN A 79 3.40 1.57 1.31
CA GLN A 79 3.21 0.89 0.04
C GLN A 79 2.13 1.62 -0.76
N VAL A 80 2.51 2.11 -1.94
CA VAL A 80 1.58 2.65 -2.94
C VAL A 80 1.43 1.61 -4.03
N VAL A 81 0.20 1.27 -4.40
CA VAL A 81 -0.08 0.42 -5.56
C VAL A 81 -0.37 1.35 -6.73
N LEU A 82 0.39 1.20 -7.81
CA LEU A 82 0.18 1.88 -9.08
C LEU A 82 -0.90 1.10 -9.84
N GLU A 83 -2.08 1.67 -10.03
CA GLU A 83 -3.12 1.04 -10.87
C GLU A 83 -2.87 1.24 -12.35
#